data_AF-A0A542UTN6-F1
#
_entry.id   AF-A0A542UTN6-F1
#
_cell.length_a   1.000
_cell.length_b   1.000
_cell.length_c   1.000
_cell.angle_alpha   90.00
_cell.angle_beta   90.00
_cell.angle_gamma   90.00
#
_symmetry.space_group_name_H-M   'P 1'
#
loop_
_entity.id
_entity.type
_entity.pdbx_description
1 polymer ?
#
loop_
_entity_poly.entity_id
_entity_poly.type
_entity_poly.pdbx_seq_one_letter_code
_entity_poly.pdbx_strand_id
1 'polypeptide(L)'
;MTQTETDATTWSSTSAAAFAHAEEVIPGGVNSPVRAFGAVGGTPRFIASAQGPFVRDVDGREYVDLVGSWGPALLGHAHPAVVAAVQEAAARGLGFGAPTTTEVELVDEIRARVAAAERVRLVSTGTEAVLTAVRLARGATGRDLVVKFAGCYHGHVDALLAQAGSGLATFGMPGSAGVTAAQAAETIVLPYNDLAAVEAAFAEHGDRIAALITEAAPANMGVVPPLPGFNKALREITRRHGALLVQDEVMTGFRVGPAGWWGLEGRVEDWAPDLLTFGKVIGGGLPVAAVAGRAEVMDLLAPRGPVYQAGTLSGNPVATAAGLATLRAADTEVYVHVDAAAAHLRRALTGALAEAGVPHAVQWAGSLFSVVFGEEAATRGARDYAAVQASEHWRYGPFFHALLDAGVSAPPSAFEAWFVSASHDEAALDRVIAALPAAARAAAEAQAPQDEAASTTIAVAGLATGADDAEGTAADDAPGDPDVGTEVDADGAADADGTGEGGPDATVTDGPLDGAAPVADPGDTAHHEVPAAAAFFSRPSAPAPAPEAEQAPPAAWTEEASSAETTTVMEPVRIELVPDEPDEVPAEETHQPGTPWPAPSESPEPRTAWQWPPTGAGTPDEQR
;
A
#
# COMPACT_ATOMS: atom_id res chain seq x y z
N MET A 1 45.60 1.03 30.52
CA MET A 1 44.18 0.64 30.39
C MET A 1 44.12 -0.41 29.31
N THR A 2 43.67 -1.62 29.63
CA THR A 2 43.35 -2.65 28.63
C THR A 2 42.12 -2.20 27.86
N GLN A 3 42.18 -2.21 26.53
CA GLN A 3 40.96 -2.26 25.74
C GLN A 3 40.33 -3.61 26.02
N THR A 4 39.16 -3.63 26.66
CA THR A 4 38.23 -4.73 26.48
C THR A 4 37.76 -4.65 25.04
N GLU A 5 38.19 -5.60 24.20
CA GLU A 5 37.46 -5.94 23.00
C GLU A 5 36.04 -6.30 23.46
N THR A 6 35.08 -5.43 23.19
CA THR A 6 33.67 -5.82 23.25
C THR A 6 33.49 -6.87 22.18
N ASP A 7 33.16 -8.11 22.57
CA ASP A 7 32.74 -9.15 21.64
C ASP A 7 31.74 -8.53 20.65
N ALA A 8 32.15 -8.43 19.39
CA ALA A 8 31.27 -7.97 18.33
C ALA A 8 30.28 -9.11 18.11
N THR A 9 29.12 -9.00 18.78
CA THR A 9 28.09 -10.05 18.87
C THR A 9 27.95 -10.73 17.53
N THR A 10 28.34 -12.01 17.45
CA THR A 10 28.43 -12.73 16.18
C THR A 10 27.04 -13.06 15.68
N TRP A 11 26.41 -12.08 15.03
CA TRP A 11 25.19 -12.25 14.24
C TRP A 11 25.37 -13.45 13.31
N SER A 12 24.31 -14.24 13.17
CA SER A 12 24.33 -15.44 12.35
C SER A 12 24.91 -15.17 10.96
N SER A 13 25.91 -15.96 10.58
CA SER A 13 26.55 -15.86 9.26
C SER A 13 25.74 -16.53 8.14
N THR A 14 24.50 -16.95 8.41
CA THR A 14 23.55 -17.48 7.41
C THR A 14 22.14 -16.99 7.66
N SER A 15 21.34 -16.88 6.59
CA SER A 15 19.93 -16.51 6.68
C SER A 15 19.11 -17.52 7.47
N ALA A 16 19.49 -18.81 7.44
CA ALA A 16 18.80 -19.88 8.17
C ALA A 16 18.90 -19.74 9.69
N ALA A 17 20.10 -19.54 10.23
CA ALA A 17 20.25 -19.33 11.68
C ALA A 17 19.88 -17.89 12.11
N ALA A 18 19.85 -16.92 11.18
CA ALA A 18 19.28 -15.59 11.44
C ALA A 18 17.75 -15.65 11.57
N PHE A 19 17.07 -16.39 10.68
CA PHE A 19 15.62 -16.60 10.75
C PHE A 19 15.22 -17.40 11.98
N ALA A 20 15.91 -18.52 12.26
CA ALA A 20 15.61 -19.35 13.43
C ALA A 20 15.74 -18.57 14.75
N HIS A 21 16.73 -17.68 14.89
CA HIS A 21 16.79 -16.78 16.05
C HIS A 21 15.71 -15.70 16.01
N ALA A 22 15.39 -15.14 14.84
CA ALA A 22 14.32 -14.15 14.71
C ALA A 22 12.95 -14.73 15.12
N GLU A 23 12.67 -16.00 14.85
CA GLU A 23 11.44 -16.69 15.29
C GLU A 23 11.32 -16.77 16.84
N GLU A 24 12.43 -16.70 17.58
CA GLU A 24 12.43 -16.66 19.06
C GLU A 24 12.05 -15.27 19.62
N VAL A 25 12.25 -14.20 18.85
CA VAL A 25 12.19 -12.79 19.35
C VAL A 25 11.29 -11.84 18.56
N ILE A 26 10.78 -12.25 17.39
CA ILE A 26 9.84 -11.50 16.54
C ILE A 26 8.71 -12.45 16.13
N PRO A 27 7.42 -12.06 16.20
CA PRO A 27 6.32 -12.90 15.75
C PRO A 27 6.49 -13.38 14.29
N GLY A 28 6.54 -14.70 14.08
CA GLY A 28 6.80 -15.30 12.76
C GLY A 28 8.16 -14.94 12.15
N GLY A 29 9.14 -14.53 12.97
CA GLY A 29 10.48 -14.12 12.55
C GLY A 29 10.55 -12.78 11.79
N VAL A 30 9.44 -12.07 11.58
CA VAL A 30 9.40 -10.91 10.67
C VAL A 30 8.53 -9.74 11.15
N ASN A 31 8.98 -8.53 10.83
CA ASN A 31 8.22 -7.28 11.06
C ASN A 31 7.18 -6.97 9.95
N SER A 32 6.85 -7.93 9.08
CA SER A 32 5.84 -7.82 8.02
C SER A 32 5.56 -9.21 7.41
N PRO A 33 4.31 -9.72 7.39
CA PRO A 33 4.02 -11.14 7.13
C PRO A 33 4.59 -11.73 5.83
N VAL A 34 4.51 -10.99 4.71
CA VAL A 34 4.99 -11.46 3.39
C VAL A 34 6.50 -11.79 3.38
N ARG A 35 7.27 -11.22 4.31
CA ARG A 35 8.71 -11.48 4.44
C ARG A 35 9.04 -12.87 5.02
N ALA A 36 8.08 -13.55 5.65
CA ALA A 36 8.27 -14.89 6.22
C ALA A 36 8.27 -16.01 5.16
N PHE A 37 8.15 -15.67 3.86
CA PHE A 37 8.06 -16.62 2.75
C PHE A 37 6.87 -17.61 2.85
N GLY A 38 5.89 -17.37 3.73
CA GLY A 38 4.79 -18.33 4.00
C GLY A 38 3.96 -18.75 2.77
N ALA A 39 3.89 -17.92 1.72
CA ALA A 39 3.20 -18.23 0.46
C ALA A 39 4.04 -19.05 -0.55
N VAL A 40 5.33 -19.24 -0.30
CA VAL A 40 6.28 -19.97 -1.18
C VAL A 40 7.11 -21.04 -0.45
N GLY A 41 7.10 -21.05 0.88
CA GLY A 41 7.88 -21.94 1.73
C GLY A 41 9.38 -21.65 1.75
N GLY A 42 10.13 -22.44 2.52
CA GLY A 42 11.57 -22.28 2.69
C GLY A 42 11.98 -21.12 3.60
N THR A 43 13.26 -20.76 3.58
CA THR A 43 13.86 -19.76 4.48
C THR A 43 13.94 -18.38 3.82
N PRO A 44 13.40 -17.31 4.44
CA PRO A 44 13.64 -15.93 4.03
C PRO A 44 15.12 -15.58 3.92
N ARG A 45 15.50 -14.74 2.94
CA ARG A 45 16.88 -14.22 2.83
C ARG A 45 17.04 -12.96 3.68
N PHE A 46 18.00 -12.99 4.61
CA PHE A 46 18.34 -11.83 5.43
C PHE A 46 19.28 -10.94 4.64
N ILE A 47 18.77 -9.82 4.11
CA ILE A 47 19.52 -8.90 3.25
C ILE A 47 20.50 -8.06 4.08
N ALA A 48 21.79 -8.15 3.76
CA ALA A 48 22.87 -7.44 4.41
C ALA A 48 23.20 -6.10 3.71
N SER A 49 23.04 -6.04 2.38
CA SER A 49 23.24 -4.81 1.60
C SER A 49 22.48 -4.82 0.27
N ALA A 50 22.33 -3.65 -0.34
CA ALA A 50 21.69 -3.48 -1.65
C ALA A 50 22.30 -2.29 -2.39
N GLN A 51 22.52 -2.42 -3.70
CA GLN A 51 23.08 -1.37 -4.56
C GLN A 51 22.63 -1.58 -6.02
N GLY A 52 22.19 -0.51 -6.68
CA GLY A 52 21.69 -0.60 -8.05
C GLY A 52 20.50 -1.58 -8.13
N PRO A 53 20.47 -2.52 -9.09
CA PRO A 53 19.43 -3.53 -9.21
C PRO A 53 19.69 -4.77 -8.34
N PHE A 54 20.70 -4.76 -7.46
CA PHE A 54 21.13 -5.95 -6.71
C PHE A 54 20.87 -5.85 -5.20
N VAL A 55 20.53 -6.99 -4.60
CA VAL A 55 20.53 -7.23 -3.15
C VAL A 55 21.51 -8.35 -2.81
N ARG A 56 22.09 -8.32 -1.61
CA ARG A 56 23.02 -9.34 -1.11
C ARG A 56 22.64 -9.78 0.30
N ASP A 57 22.57 -11.09 0.53
CA ASP A 57 22.23 -11.67 1.83
C ASP A 57 23.44 -11.79 2.79
N VAL A 58 23.16 -12.14 4.05
CA VAL A 58 24.19 -12.38 5.09
C VAL A 58 25.08 -13.59 4.77
N ASP A 59 24.60 -14.53 3.96
CA ASP A 59 25.35 -15.65 3.40
C ASP A 59 26.35 -15.19 2.31
N GLY A 60 26.30 -13.90 1.93
CA GLY A 60 27.18 -13.24 0.96
C GLY A 60 26.73 -13.37 -0.50
N ARG A 61 25.61 -14.05 -0.76
CA ARG A 61 25.06 -14.34 -2.08
C ARG A 61 24.26 -13.13 -2.59
N GLU A 62 24.45 -12.83 -3.87
CA GLU A 62 23.86 -11.67 -4.54
C GLU A 62 22.75 -12.09 -5.52
N TYR A 63 21.70 -11.28 -5.61
CA TYR A 63 20.53 -11.51 -6.44
C TYR A 63 20.18 -10.25 -7.23
N VAL A 64 19.65 -10.39 -8.45
CA VAL A 64 18.90 -9.28 -9.11
C VAL A 64 17.59 -9.09 -8.34
N ASP A 65 17.25 -7.87 -7.94
CA ASP A 65 16.08 -7.58 -7.11
C ASP A 65 14.89 -7.05 -7.91
N LEU A 66 13.87 -7.90 -8.05
CA LEU A 66 12.57 -7.59 -8.63
C LEU A 66 11.50 -7.32 -7.56
N VAL A 67 11.89 -7.25 -6.28
CA VAL A 67 11.03 -6.77 -5.17
C VAL A 67 11.18 -5.26 -5.00
N GLY A 68 12.37 -4.68 -5.20
CA GLY A 68 12.57 -3.23 -5.20
C GLY A 68 12.18 -2.54 -3.89
N SER A 69 12.36 -3.22 -2.75
CA SER A 69 11.82 -2.86 -1.43
C SER A 69 10.28 -2.72 -1.37
N TRP A 70 9.57 -3.48 -2.22
CA TRP A 70 8.12 -3.41 -2.48
C TRP A 70 7.68 -2.16 -3.24
N GLY A 71 8.58 -1.50 -3.98
CA GLY A 71 8.29 -0.35 -4.85
C GLY A 71 9.03 0.98 -4.58
N PRO A 72 9.61 1.31 -3.41
CA PRO A 72 10.36 2.56 -3.22
C PRO A 72 11.57 2.73 -4.16
N ALA A 73 12.23 1.63 -4.55
CA ALA A 73 13.52 1.66 -5.25
C ALA A 73 13.41 1.97 -6.77
N LEU A 74 12.67 3.00 -7.16
CA LEU A 74 12.52 3.40 -8.58
C LEU A 74 13.87 3.66 -9.27
N LEU A 75 14.80 4.32 -8.58
CA LEU A 75 16.15 4.63 -9.06
C LEU A 75 17.18 3.52 -8.77
N GLY A 76 16.73 2.37 -8.26
CA GLY A 76 17.58 1.35 -7.68
C GLY A 76 17.97 1.63 -6.22
N HIS A 77 18.67 0.68 -5.63
CA HIS A 77 19.16 0.76 -4.26
C HIS A 77 20.40 1.64 -4.14
N ALA A 78 20.50 2.36 -3.02
CA ALA A 78 21.65 3.22 -2.69
C ALA A 78 22.01 4.26 -3.77
N HIS A 79 21.02 4.79 -4.49
CA HIS A 79 21.24 5.80 -5.55
C HIS A 79 22.04 7.01 -5.01
N PRO A 80 23.21 7.38 -5.59
CA PRO A 80 24.17 8.27 -4.95
C PRO A 80 23.62 9.63 -4.51
N ALA A 81 22.77 10.26 -5.33
CA ALA A 81 22.16 11.55 -5.00
C ALA A 81 21.18 11.47 -3.81
N VAL A 82 20.47 10.35 -3.67
CA VAL A 82 19.52 10.11 -2.55
C VAL A 82 20.30 9.83 -1.26
N VAL A 83 21.35 9.01 -1.34
CA VAL A 83 22.24 8.72 -0.20
C VAL A 83 22.94 9.99 0.30
N ALA A 84 23.43 10.84 -0.61
CA ALA A 84 24.03 12.12 -0.25
C ALA A 84 23.03 13.05 0.45
N ALA A 85 21.81 13.20 -0.08
CA ALA A 85 20.76 14.02 0.54
C ALA A 85 20.37 13.50 1.94
N VAL A 86 20.28 12.18 2.12
CA VAL A 86 20.04 11.53 3.41
C VAL A 86 21.17 11.81 4.40
N GLN A 87 22.43 11.68 3.99
CA GLN A 87 23.59 11.95 4.85
C GLN A 87 23.66 13.43 5.26
N GLU A 88 23.41 14.35 4.32
CA GLU A 88 23.42 15.80 4.58
C GLU A 88 22.27 16.23 5.51
N ALA A 89 21.08 15.66 5.33
CA ALA A 89 19.94 15.88 6.22
C ALA A 89 20.21 15.31 7.63
N ALA A 90 20.67 14.06 7.73
CA ALA A 90 20.98 13.41 9.00
C ALA A 90 22.08 14.15 9.78
N ALA A 91 23.06 14.74 9.10
CA ALA A 91 24.11 15.57 9.72
C ALA A 91 23.58 16.88 10.34
N ARG A 92 22.38 17.35 9.96
CA ARG A 92 21.66 18.46 10.61
C ARG A 92 20.76 18.01 11.78
N GLY A 93 20.44 16.72 11.86
CA GLY A 93 19.57 16.13 12.87
C GLY A 93 18.43 15.31 12.25
N LEU A 94 18.02 14.25 12.97
CA LEU A 94 17.04 13.27 12.46
C LEU A 94 15.59 13.74 12.53
N GLY A 95 15.30 14.77 13.34
CA GLY A 95 13.97 15.35 13.52
C GLY A 95 13.99 16.51 14.51
N PHE A 96 13.06 17.46 14.32
CA PHE A 96 13.07 18.74 15.06
C PHE A 96 11.77 19.04 15.84
N GLY A 97 10.68 18.30 15.58
CA GLY A 97 9.35 18.62 16.14
C GLY A 97 8.76 19.95 15.66
N ALA A 98 9.32 20.53 14.59
CA ALA A 98 8.94 21.81 14.01
C ALA A 98 9.16 21.79 12.47
N PRO A 99 8.45 22.64 11.70
CA PRO A 99 8.48 22.59 10.24
C PRO A 99 9.84 22.94 9.61
N THR A 100 10.07 22.39 8.42
CA THR A 100 11.27 22.55 7.60
C THR A 100 10.93 22.99 6.17
N THR A 101 11.91 23.50 5.41
CA THR A 101 11.70 23.85 3.99
C THR A 101 11.56 22.61 3.10
N THR A 102 12.25 21.51 3.44
CA THR A 102 12.24 20.26 2.66
C THR A 102 10.85 19.62 2.58
N GLU A 103 10.03 19.78 3.62
CA GLU A 103 8.61 19.38 3.60
C GLU A 103 7.83 20.15 2.51
N VAL A 104 8.04 21.45 2.41
CA VAL A 104 7.38 22.32 1.41
C VAL A 104 7.89 21.99 0.01
N GLU A 105 9.20 21.82 -0.16
CA GLU A 105 9.79 21.44 -1.45
C GLU A 105 9.29 20.07 -1.96
N LEU A 106 9.15 19.07 -1.08
CA LEU A 106 8.58 17.77 -1.45
C LEU A 106 7.09 17.88 -1.78
N VAL A 107 6.33 18.68 -1.04
CA VAL A 107 4.92 18.95 -1.33
C VAL A 107 4.76 19.64 -2.68
N ASP A 108 5.56 20.64 -3.01
CA ASP A 108 5.46 21.34 -4.29
C ASP A 108 5.96 20.50 -5.48
N GLU A 109 6.94 19.60 -5.28
CA GLU A 109 7.34 18.60 -6.28
C GLU A 109 6.21 17.59 -6.58
N ILE A 110 5.49 17.12 -5.55
CA ILE A 110 4.28 16.29 -5.70
C ILE A 110 3.19 17.04 -6.47
N ARG A 111 2.95 18.31 -6.13
CA ARG A 111 1.91 19.18 -6.74
C ARG A 111 2.22 19.55 -8.20
N ALA A 112 3.49 19.77 -8.53
CA ALA A 112 3.92 20.06 -9.90
C ALA A 112 3.70 18.87 -10.84
N ARG A 113 3.75 17.64 -10.32
CA ARG A 113 3.50 16.40 -11.06
C ARG A 113 2.02 16.03 -11.11
N VAL A 114 1.31 16.13 -9.98
CA VAL A 114 -0.10 15.76 -9.84
C VAL A 114 -0.95 16.99 -9.57
N ALA A 115 -1.51 17.59 -10.64
CA ALA A 115 -2.32 18.80 -10.52
C ALA A 115 -3.59 18.63 -9.65
N ALA A 116 -4.13 17.41 -9.55
CA ALA A 116 -5.24 17.06 -8.66
C ALA A 116 -4.89 17.15 -7.15
N ALA A 117 -3.61 17.19 -6.79
CA ALA A 117 -3.12 17.24 -5.42
C ALA A 117 -3.07 18.67 -4.86
N GLU A 118 -4.12 19.49 -5.06
CA GLU A 118 -4.13 20.94 -4.75
C GLU A 118 -3.51 21.28 -3.38
N ARG A 119 -3.84 20.47 -2.37
CA ARG A 119 -3.21 20.42 -1.05
C ARG A 119 -2.68 19.02 -0.76
N VAL A 120 -1.62 18.95 0.06
CA VAL A 120 -0.96 17.71 0.49
C VAL A 120 -0.70 17.75 2.00
N ARG A 121 -0.81 16.60 2.67
CA ARG A 121 -0.39 16.36 4.06
C ARG A 121 0.56 15.17 4.08
N LEU A 122 1.80 15.40 4.53
CA LEU A 122 2.77 14.32 4.76
C LEU A 122 2.39 13.54 6.03
N VAL A 123 2.60 12.23 5.99
CA VAL A 123 2.39 11.24 7.06
C VAL A 123 3.50 10.18 7.00
N SER A 124 3.52 9.21 7.90
CA SER A 124 4.64 8.28 8.08
C SER A 124 4.53 7.00 7.23
N THR A 125 3.31 6.54 6.94
CA THR A 125 3.03 5.28 6.22
C THR A 125 1.82 5.38 5.28
N GLY A 126 1.72 4.46 4.32
CA GLY A 126 0.53 4.33 3.46
C GLY A 126 -0.76 4.08 4.27
N THR A 127 -0.67 3.27 5.33
CA THR A 127 -1.78 3.06 6.28
C THR A 127 -2.25 4.38 6.91
N GLU A 128 -1.33 5.25 7.34
CA GLU A 128 -1.68 6.58 7.87
C GLU A 128 -2.33 7.48 6.81
N ALA A 129 -1.87 7.40 5.55
CA ALA A 129 -2.45 8.18 4.46
C ALA A 129 -3.90 7.76 4.18
N VAL A 130 -4.15 6.46 4.06
CA VAL A 130 -5.50 5.89 3.87
C VAL A 130 -6.41 6.17 5.07
N LEU A 131 -5.93 5.93 6.29
CA LEU A 131 -6.65 6.25 7.53
C LEU A 131 -7.09 7.72 7.56
N THR A 132 -6.23 8.61 7.09
CA THR A 132 -6.53 10.04 7.00
C THR A 132 -7.50 10.36 5.87
N ALA A 133 -7.36 9.73 4.70
CA ALA A 133 -8.28 9.92 3.56
C ALA A 133 -9.70 9.45 3.87
N VAL A 134 -9.86 8.27 4.49
CA VAL A 134 -11.16 7.75 4.95
C VAL A 134 -11.77 8.69 6.00
N ARG A 135 -10.99 9.13 7.00
CA ARG A 135 -11.48 10.05 8.03
C ARG A 135 -11.87 11.42 7.45
N LEU A 136 -11.14 11.89 6.44
CA LEU A 136 -11.48 13.10 5.68
C LEU A 136 -12.79 12.95 4.92
N ALA A 137 -12.99 11.85 4.20
CA ALA A 137 -14.23 11.62 3.46
C ALA A 137 -15.47 11.56 4.37
N ARG A 138 -15.37 10.85 5.51
CA ARG A 138 -16.43 10.84 6.53
C ARG A 138 -16.69 12.24 7.10
N GLY A 139 -15.62 12.97 7.45
CA GLY A 139 -15.72 14.34 7.96
C GLY A 139 -16.24 15.37 6.95
N ALA A 140 -16.02 15.15 5.64
CA ALA A 140 -16.48 16.02 4.56
C ALA A 140 -17.95 15.77 4.17
N THR A 141 -18.42 14.54 4.31
CA THR A 141 -19.78 14.13 3.87
C THR A 141 -20.78 14.00 5.02
N GLY A 142 -20.32 13.83 6.26
CA GLY A 142 -21.18 13.53 7.41
C GLY A 142 -21.76 12.09 7.36
N ARG A 143 -21.06 11.17 6.70
CA ARG A 143 -21.50 9.80 6.41
C ARG A 143 -20.48 8.77 6.93
N ASP A 144 -20.91 7.53 7.10
CA ASP A 144 -20.11 6.48 7.72
C ASP A 144 -19.51 5.49 6.70
N LEU A 145 -20.29 5.08 5.68
CA LEU A 145 -19.96 3.89 4.91
C LEU A 145 -18.82 4.12 3.91
N VAL A 146 -17.94 3.13 3.75
CA VAL A 146 -16.86 3.13 2.75
C VAL A 146 -17.00 1.93 1.83
N VAL A 147 -16.98 2.15 0.52
CA VAL A 147 -16.88 1.05 -0.45
C VAL A 147 -15.41 0.76 -0.73
N LYS A 148 -15.00 -0.51 -0.66
CA LYS A 148 -13.71 -1.02 -1.15
C LYS A 148 -13.92 -2.21 -2.08
N PHE A 149 -12.87 -2.61 -2.78
CA PHE A 149 -12.87 -3.82 -3.58
C PHE A 149 -12.18 -5.01 -2.88
N ALA A 150 -12.63 -6.22 -3.20
CA ALA A 150 -11.95 -7.47 -2.87
C ALA A 150 -10.57 -7.54 -3.57
N GLY A 151 -9.59 -8.14 -2.90
CA GLY A 151 -8.20 -8.19 -3.37
C GLY A 151 -7.39 -6.89 -3.21
N CYS A 152 -8.04 -5.73 -3.11
CA CYS A 152 -7.35 -4.46 -2.85
C CYS A 152 -6.92 -4.31 -1.38
N TYR A 153 -5.69 -3.83 -1.17
CA TYR A 153 -5.08 -3.61 0.14
C TYR A 153 -4.65 -2.14 0.34
N HIS A 154 -5.17 -1.55 1.41
CA HIS A 154 -5.04 -0.12 1.74
C HIS A 154 -4.39 0.11 3.11
N GLY A 155 -3.47 -0.80 3.50
CA GLY A 155 -2.94 -0.83 4.86
C GLY A 155 -3.88 -1.51 5.87
N HIS A 156 -3.37 -1.71 7.08
CA HIS A 156 -4.07 -2.38 8.18
C HIS A 156 -5.05 -1.44 8.94
N VAL A 157 -5.88 -0.70 8.21
CA VAL A 157 -6.93 0.15 8.79
C VAL A 157 -8.12 -0.73 9.18
N ASP A 158 -8.51 -0.74 10.46
CA ASP A 158 -9.54 -1.63 11.03
C ASP A 158 -10.80 -1.78 10.15
N ALA A 159 -11.39 -0.65 9.72
CA ALA A 159 -12.59 -0.66 8.87
C ALA A 159 -12.35 -1.28 7.48
N LEU A 160 -11.13 -1.23 6.93
CA LEU A 160 -10.78 -1.78 5.62
C LEU A 160 -10.23 -3.21 5.70
N LEU A 161 -9.93 -3.70 6.91
CA LEU A 161 -9.72 -5.11 7.27
C LEU A 161 -11.08 -5.84 7.38
N ALA A 162 -11.92 -5.67 6.37
CA ALA A 162 -13.23 -6.30 6.23
C ALA A 162 -13.26 -7.25 5.02
N GLN A 163 -13.99 -8.35 5.17
CA GLN A 163 -14.35 -9.29 4.09
C GLN A 163 -15.82 -9.09 3.69
N ALA A 164 -16.20 -9.56 2.51
CA ALA A 164 -17.59 -9.45 2.04
C ALA A 164 -18.55 -10.26 2.94
N GLY A 165 -19.73 -9.70 3.21
CA GLY A 165 -20.82 -10.42 3.88
C GLY A 165 -21.49 -11.45 2.96
N SER A 166 -22.55 -12.10 3.46
CA SER A 166 -23.25 -13.21 2.78
C SER A 166 -24.15 -12.80 1.60
N GLY A 167 -23.90 -11.65 0.98
CA GLY A 167 -24.60 -11.19 -0.23
C GLY A 167 -23.89 -10.02 -0.91
N LEU A 168 -24.18 -9.80 -2.20
CA LEU A 168 -23.68 -8.64 -2.94
C LEU A 168 -24.13 -7.34 -2.25
N ALA A 169 -23.23 -6.36 -2.18
CA ALA A 169 -23.39 -5.09 -1.46
C ALA A 169 -23.66 -5.16 0.07
N THR A 170 -23.64 -6.35 0.69
CA THR A 170 -23.83 -6.47 2.16
C THR A 170 -22.66 -5.88 2.96
N PHE A 171 -22.95 -5.48 4.21
CA PHE A 171 -21.97 -4.97 5.17
C PHE A 171 -20.85 -5.98 5.44
N GLY A 172 -19.64 -5.46 5.60
CA GLY A 172 -18.43 -6.25 5.79
C GLY A 172 -18.40 -6.98 7.13
N MET A 173 -17.85 -8.19 7.10
CA MET A 173 -17.51 -8.96 8.30
C MET A 173 -16.04 -8.72 8.68
N PRO A 174 -15.64 -8.79 9.97
CA PRO A 174 -14.25 -8.64 10.38
C PRO A 174 -13.33 -9.63 9.64
N GLY A 175 -12.41 -9.10 8.83
CA GLY A 175 -11.37 -9.88 8.15
C GLY A 175 -10.13 -10.11 9.00
N SER A 176 -10.14 -9.65 10.25
CA SER A 176 -9.07 -9.78 11.24
C SER A 176 -9.66 -9.98 12.62
N ALA A 177 -9.02 -10.84 13.44
CA ALA A 177 -9.20 -10.80 14.88
C ALA A 177 -8.84 -9.40 15.42
N GLY A 178 -9.51 -8.96 16.50
CA GLY A 178 -9.33 -7.63 17.09
C GLY A 178 -10.12 -6.51 16.40
N VAL A 179 -10.53 -6.65 15.13
CA VAL A 179 -11.45 -5.71 14.48
C VAL A 179 -12.87 -5.98 14.95
N THR A 180 -13.59 -4.95 15.40
CA THR A 180 -14.97 -5.12 15.86
C THR A 180 -15.96 -5.27 14.70
N ALA A 181 -17.04 -6.02 14.92
CA ALA A 181 -18.14 -6.12 13.95
C ALA A 181 -18.75 -4.75 13.60
N ALA A 182 -18.72 -3.79 14.53
CA ALA A 182 -19.16 -2.42 14.26
C ALA A 182 -18.27 -1.72 13.21
N GLN A 183 -16.94 -1.77 13.37
CA GLN A 183 -16.01 -1.16 12.40
C GLN A 183 -16.05 -1.84 11.03
N ALA A 184 -16.20 -3.17 10.98
CA ALA A 184 -16.31 -3.89 9.72
C ALA A 184 -17.63 -3.59 8.99
N ALA A 185 -18.73 -3.41 9.73
CA ALA A 185 -20.04 -3.08 9.15
C ALA A 185 -20.12 -1.66 8.56
N GLU A 186 -19.16 -0.78 8.84
CA GLU A 186 -19.01 0.51 8.17
C GLU A 186 -18.39 0.39 6.75
N THR A 187 -18.05 -0.81 6.30
CA THR A 187 -17.43 -1.04 4.99
C THR A 187 -18.26 -1.99 4.13
N ILE A 188 -18.37 -1.67 2.85
CA ILE A 188 -18.97 -2.51 1.81
C ILE A 188 -17.83 -3.05 0.94
N VAL A 189 -17.78 -4.36 0.73
CA VAL A 189 -16.74 -5.01 -0.09
C VAL A 189 -17.36 -5.55 -1.37
N LEU A 190 -16.90 -5.06 -2.53
CA LEU A 190 -17.41 -5.42 -3.86
C LEU A 190 -16.36 -6.16 -4.70
N PRO A 191 -16.74 -6.91 -5.75
CA PRO A 191 -15.79 -7.42 -6.73
C PRO A 191 -15.08 -6.27 -7.45
N TYR A 192 -13.77 -6.37 -7.65
CA TYR A 192 -13.03 -5.42 -8.50
C TYR A 192 -13.51 -5.52 -9.95
N ASN A 193 -13.41 -4.43 -10.72
CA ASN A 193 -13.90 -4.29 -12.09
C ASN A 193 -15.42 -4.50 -12.33
N ASP A 194 -16.23 -4.78 -11.30
CA ASP A 194 -17.69 -4.91 -11.41
C ASP A 194 -18.43 -3.58 -11.15
N LEU A 195 -18.68 -2.82 -12.22
CA LEU A 195 -19.48 -1.59 -12.15
C LEU A 195 -20.96 -1.84 -11.84
N ALA A 196 -21.51 -3.03 -12.10
CA ALA A 196 -22.91 -3.33 -11.78
C ALA A 196 -23.11 -3.51 -10.28
N ALA A 197 -22.15 -4.16 -9.60
CA ALA A 197 -22.11 -4.21 -8.14
C ALA A 197 -21.91 -2.83 -7.50
N VAL A 198 -21.09 -1.96 -8.10
CA VAL A 198 -20.92 -0.56 -7.63
C VAL A 198 -22.21 0.23 -7.81
N GLU A 199 -22.85 0.20 -8.98
CA GLU A 199 -24.13 0.89 -9.20
C GLU A 199 -25.23 0.38 -8.27
N ALA A 200 -25.29 -0.93 -7.99
CA ALA A 200 -26.24 -1.50 -7.03
C ALA A 200 -25.99 -0.99 -5.60
N ALA A 201 -24.74 -1.02 -5.12
CA ALA A 201 -24.39 -0.53 -3.78
C ALA A 201 -24.66 0.98 -3.62
N PHE A 202 -24.42 1.79 -4.66
CA PHE A 202 -24.73 3.22 -4.64
C PHE A 202 -26.24 3.51 -4.79
N ALA A 203 -27.00 2.66 -5.45
CA ALA A 203 -28.47 2.74 -5.48
C ALA A 203 -29.11 2.41 -4.11
N GLU A 204 -28.54 1.46 -3.36
CA GLU A 204 -29.08 1.05 -2.05
C GLU A 204 -28.57 1.90 -0.88
N HIS A 205 -27.33 2.40 -0.94
CA HIS A 205 -26.64 3.03 0.20
C HIS A 205 -25.96 4.37 -0.12
N GLY A 206 -26.15 4.94 -1.31
CA GLY A 206 -25.39 6.11 -1.80
C GLY A 206 -25.54 7.41 -1.00
N ASP A 207 -26.58 7.55 -0.17
CA ASP A 207 -26.75 8.64 0.79
C ASP A 207 -25.93 8.46 2.07
N ARG A 208 -25.56 7.21 2.40
CA ARG A 208 -24.76 6.79 3.56
C ARG A 208 -23.30 6.47 3.22
N ILE A 209 -22.92 6.41 1.95
CA ILE A 209 -21.54 6.21 1.50
C ILE A 209 -20.76 7.53 1.54
N ALA A 210 -19.75 7.60 2.38
CA ALA A 210 -18.78 8.69 2.48
C ALA A 210 -17.76 8.67 1.35
N ALA A 211 -17.26 7.48 1.00
CA ALA A 211 -16.25 7.28 -0.03
C ALA A 211 -16.35 5.93 -0.72
N LEU A 212 -15.84 5.87 -1.95
CA LEU A 212 -15.27 4.65 -2.52
C LEU A 212 -13.74 4.78 -2.55
N ILE A 213 -13.03 3.75 -2.10
CA ILE A 213 -11.58 3.62 -2.21
C ILE A 213 -11.21 2.48 -3.16
N THR A 214 -10.21 2.74 -4.02
CA THR A 214 -9.66 1.74 -4.95
C THR A 214 -8.14 1.91 -5.05
N GLU A 215 -7.41 0.82 -5.32
CA GLU A 215 -6.08 0.95 -5.90
C GLU A 215 -6.25 1.50 -7.32
N ALA A 216 -5.42 2.46 -7.74
CA ALA A 216 -5.56 3.09 -9.04
C ALA A 216 -5.42 2.07 -10.19
N ALA A 217 -4.45 1.16 -10.04
CA ALA A 217 -4.44 -0.16 -10.66
C ALA A 217 -3.95 -1.18 -9.61
N PRO A 218 -4.78 -2.16 -9.20
CA PRO A 218 -4.44 -3.14 -8.19
C PRO A 218 -3.16 -3.91 -8.45
N ALA A 219 -2.37 -4.06 -7.37
CA ALA A 219 -1.06 -4.71 -7.40
C ALA A 219 -0.78 -5.60 -6.16
N ASN A 220 -1.65 -5.58 -5.14
CA ASN A 220 -1.59 -6.46 -3.96
C ASN A 220 -2.43 -7.77 -4.12
N MET A 221 -2.93 -8.05 -5.32
CA MET A 221 -3.57 -9.32 -5.69
C MET A 221 -2.94 -9.89 -6.97
N GLY A 222 -1.63 -9.72 -7.09
CA GLY A 222 -0.96 -9.63 -8.38
C GLY A 222 -1.39 -8.33 -9.08
N VAL A 223 -0.93 -8.14 -10.31
CA VAL A 223 -1.36 -6.99 -11.11
C VAL A 223 -2.66 -7.32 -11.82
N VAL A 224 -3.73 -6.63 -11.46
CA VAL A 224 -5.06 -6.71 -12.09
C VAL A 224 -5.43 -5.30 -12.55
N PRO A 225 -5.18 -4.92 -13.82
CA PRO A 225 -5.45 -3.57 -14.27
C PRO A 225 -6.96 -3.25 -14.27
N PRO A 226 -7.35 -1.96 -14.15
CA PRO A 226 -8.72 -1.53 -14.38
C PRO A 226 -9.16 -1.87 -15.81
N LEU A 227 -10.42 -2.28 -15.98
CA LEU A 227 -11.02 -2.32 -17.31
C LEU A 227 -11.13 -0.89 -17.90
N PRO A 228 -11.10 -0.73 -19.23
CA PRO A 228 -11.15 0.59 -19.86
C PRO A 228 -12.33 1.44 -19.38
N GLY A 229 -12.04 2.63 -18.83
CA GLY A 229 -13.02 3.55 -18.27
C GLY A 229 -13.57 3.19 -16.88
N PHE A 230 -13.04 2.15 -16.21
CA PHE A 230 -13.50 1.72 -14.89
C PHE A 230 -13.37 2.85 -13.85
N ASN A 231 -12.17 3.42 -13.67
CA ASN A 231 -11.96 4.46 -12.66
C ASN A 231 -12.74 5.75 -12.99
N LYS A 232 -12.90 6.07 -14.29
CA LYS A 232 -13.78 7.16 -14.73
C LYS A 232 -15.24 6.93 -14.31
N ALA A 233 -15.77 5.72 -14.51
CA ALA A 233 -17.12 5.37 -14.06
C ALA A 233 -17.24 5.46 -12.53
N LEU A 234 -16.25 5.02 -11.75
CA LEU A 234 -16.23 5.22 -10.29
C LEU A 234 -16.26 6.70 -9.89
N ARG A 235 -15.51 7.56 -10.59
CA ARG A 235 -15.53 9.02 -10.41
C ARG A 235 -16.90 9.62 -10.72
N GLU A 236 -17.58 9.14 -11.76
CA GLU A 236 -18.92 9.60 -12.12
C GLU A 236 -19.98 9.14 -11.11
N ILE A 237 -19.96 7.88 -10.68
CA ILE A 237 -20.88 7.33 -9.68
C ILE A 237 -20.73 8.06 -8.34
N THR A 238 -19.50 8.14 -7.79
CA THR A 238 -19.24 8.86 -6.52
C THR A 238 -19.76 10.31 -6.56
N ARG A 239 -19.49 11.02 -7.67
CA ARG A 239 -19.94 12.40 -7.90
C ARG A 239 -21.46 12.53 -7.98
N ARG A 240 -22.19 11.59 -8.60
CA ARG A 240 -23.67 11.61 -8.66
C ARG A 240 -24.31 11.46 -7.27
N HIS A 241 -23.70 10.70 -6.36
CA HIS A 241 -24.23 10.40 -5.03
C HIS A 241 -23.63 11.29 -3.91
N GLY A 242 -22.70 12.19 -4.23
CA GLY A 242 -22.04 13.08 -3.26
C GLY A 242 -21.02 12.38 -2.34
N ALA A 243 -20.56 11.19 -2.72
CA ALA A 243 -19.45 10.49 -2.06
C ALA A 243 -18.10 10.95 -2.65
N LEU A 244 -17.01 10.71 -1.93
CA LEU A 244 -15.67 10.96 -2.43
C LEU A 244 -15.10 9.75 -3.18
N LEU A 245 -14.35 9.98 -4.27
CA LEU A 245 -13.42 8.99 -4.81
C LEU A 245 -12.05 9.16 -4.13
N VAL A 246 -11.58 8.10 -3.48
CA VAL A 246 -10.21 7.99 -2.96
C VAL A 246 -9.43 7.06 -3.87
N GLN A 247 -8.42 7.59 -4.56
CA GLN A 247 -7.56 6.82 -5.45
C GLN A 247 -6.24 6.51 -4.75
N ASP A 248 -6.03 5.24 -4.42
CA ASP A 248 -4.82 4.79 -3.75
C ASP A 248 -3.68 4.57 -4.74
N GLU A 249 -2.72 5.50 -4.71
CA GLU A 249 -1.51 5.55 -5.51
C GLU A 249 -0.28 5.18 -4.65
N VAL A 250 -0.45 4.54 -3.47
CA VAL A 250 0.66 4.10 -2.60
C VAL A 250 1.57 3.05 -3.27
N MET A 251 1.18 2.46 -4.42
CA MET A 251 2.08 1.65 -5.25
C MET A 251 2.32 2.19 -6.66
N THR A 252 1.29 2.71 -7.34
CA THR A 252 1.39 3.24 -8.71
C THR A 252 1.99 4.65 -8.76
N GLY A 253 1.78 5.45 -7.71
CA GLY A 253 2.16 6.86 -7.62
C GLY A 253 3.66 7.06 -7.83
N PHE A 254 4.02 7.88 -8.81
CA PHE A 254 5.40 8.15 -9.23
C PHE A 254 6.18 6.89 -9.64
N ARG A 255 5.52 5.74 -9.83
CA ARG A 255 6.13 4.48 -10.31
C ARG A 255 5.78 4.23 -11.77
N VAL A 256 4.49 4.17 -12.11
CA VAL A 256 4.02 3.88 -13.48
C VAL A 256 4.10 5.08 -14.43
N GLY A 257 4.74 6.16 -13.99
CA GLY A 257 4.84 7.43 -14.68
C GLY A 257 4.97 8.60 -13.68
N PRO A 258 5.36 9.80 -14.13
CA PRO A 258 5.68 10.93 -13.25
C PRO A 258 4.50 11.42 -12.41
N ALA A 259 3.26 11.14 -12.82
CA ALA A 259 2.03 11.56 -12.14
C ALA A 259 1.17 10.36 -11.65
N GLY A 260 1.79 9.19 -11.46
CA GLY A 260 1.07 7.96 -11.08
C GLY A 260 0.16 7.42 -12.18
N TRP A 261 -0.76 6.52 -11.81
CA TRP A 261 -1.73 5.95 -12.74
C TRP A 261 -2.78 7.00 -13.19
N TRP A 262 -3.17 7.92 -12.30
CA TRP A 262 -3.92 9.12 -12.67
C TRP A 262 -3.29 9.88 -13.85
N GLY A 263 -1.95 9.91 -13.91
CA GLY A 263 -1.20 10.52 -15.01
C GLY A 263 -1.38 9.85 -16.38
N LEU A 264 -1.79 8.58 -16.40
CA LEU A 264 -2.03 7.75 -17.59
C LEU A 264 -3.51 7.73 -18.00
N GLU A 265 -4.42 7.70 -17.01
CA GLU A 265 -5.89 7.64 -17.22
C GLU A 265 -6.53 9.02 -16.98
N GLY A 266 -6.83 9.38 -15.72
CA GLY A 266 -7.66 10.55 -15.39
C GLY A 266 -7.17 11.89 -15.93
N ARG A 267 -5.86 12.13 -15.99
CA ARG A 267 -5.27 13.34 -16.58
C ARG A 267 -5.47 13.41 -18.11
N VAL A 268 -5.58 12.26 -18.78
CA VAL A 268 -5.80 12.17 -20.23
C VAL A 268 -7.30 12.25 -20.55
N GLU A 269 -8.15 11.72 -19.65
CA GLU A 269 -9.61 11.66 -19.79
C GLU A 269 -10.37 12.83 -19.14
N ASP A 270 -9.65 13.85 -18.68
CA ASP A 270 -10.12 15.05 -17.95
C ASP A 270 -11.01 14.74 -16.72
N TRP A 271 -10.49 13.94 -15.79
CA TRP A 271 -11.11 13.73 -14.48
C TRP A 271 -10.07 13.57 -13.35
N ALA A 272 -10.49 13.88 -12.12
CA ALA A 272 -9.67 13.76 -10.92
C ALA A 272 -10.43 13.15 -9.73
N PRO A 273 -9.81 12.24 -8.95
CA PRO A 273 -10.36 11.78 -7.67
C PRO A 273 -10.42 12.94 -6.67
N ASP A 274 -11.25 12.83 -5.63
CA ASP A 274 -11.33 13.87 -4.59
C ASP A 274 -10.11 13.86 -3.67
N LEU A 275 -9.59 12.66 -3.43
CA LEU A 275 -8.42 12.40 -2.59
C LEU A 275 -7.51 11.37 -3.26
N LEU A 276 -6.20 11.53 -3.06
CA LEU A 276 -5.17 10.56 -3.45
C LEU A 276 -4.32 10.20 -2.23
N THR A 277 -3.86 8.96 -2.16
CA THR A 277 -2.86 8.52 -1.18
C THR A 277 -1.57 8.08 -1.86
N PHE A 278 -0.43 8.55 -1.36
CA PHE A 278 0.90 8.28 -1.91
C PHE A 278 1.81 7.69 -0.84
N GLY A 279 2.84 6.95 -1.28
CA GLY A 279 3.87 6.40 -0.41
C GLY A 279 5.05 5.90 -1.24
N LYS A 280 5.84 5.00 -0.66
CA LYS A 280 6.93 4.26 -1.32
C LYS A 280 7.95 5.16 -2.04
N VAL A 281 7.70 5.49 -3.31
CA VAL A 281 8.60 6.32 -4.15
C VAL A 281 8.80 7.71 -3.54
N ILE A 282 7.75 8.33 -2.99
CA ILE A 282 7.85 9.68 -2.40
C ILE A 282 8.69 9.76 -1.12
N GLY A 283 9.22 8.64 -0.63
CA GLY A 283 10.18 8.59 0.48
C GLY A 283 11.58 8.11 0.11
N GLY A 284 11.85 7.77 -1.16
CA GLY A 284 13.18 7.33 -1.61
C GLY A 284 13.73 6.10 -0.88
N GLY A 285 12.85 5.26 -0.29
CA GLY A 285 13.20 4.13 0.56
C GLY A 285 13.05 4.36 2.07
N LEU A 286 12.75 5.59 2.52
CA LEU A 286 12.48 5.91 3.93
C LEU A 286 10.96 6.04 4.23
N PRO A 287 10.54 5.90 5.50
CA PRO A 287 9.14 6.07 5.90
C PRO A 287 8.65 7.52 5.76
N VAL A 288 8.01 7.80 4.64
CA VAL A 288 7.09 8.93 4.45
C VAL A 288 6.03 8.53 3.41
N ALA A 289 4.83 9.07 3.60
CA ALA A 289 3.67 8.91 2.76
C ALA A 289 2.90 10.24 2.73
N ALA A 290 1.84 10.34 1.94
CA ALA A 290 1.03 11.56 1.86
C ALA A 290 -0.43 11.24 1.56
N VAL A 291 -1.33 12.06 2.08
CA VAL A 291 -2.69 12.22 1.56
C VAL A 291 -2.79 13.59 0.87
N ALA A 292 -3.46 13.64 -0.27
CA ALA A 292 -3.60 14.83 -1.08
C ALA A 292 -5.00 14.91 -1.70
N GLY A 293 -5.36 16.06 -2.28
CA GLY A 293 -6.60 16.22 -3.03
C GLY A 293 -7.07 17.67 -3.08
N ARG A 294 -8.35 17.86 -3.43
CA ARG A 294 -8.97 19.20 -3.54
C ARG A 294 -8.94 19.97 -2.22
N ALA A 295 -8.64 21.25 -2.31
CA ALA A 295 -8.28 22.09 -1.17
C ALA A 295 -9.40 22.20 -0.12
N GLU A 296 -10.65 22.23 -0.56
CA GLU A 296 -11.83 22.31 0.32
C GLU A 296 -12.02 21.07 1.22
N VAL A 297 -11.63 19.87 0.76
CA VAL A 297 -11.64 18.65 1.59
C VAL A 297 -10.40 18.64 2.47
N MET A 298 -9.23 18.92 1.91
CA MET A 298 -7.96 18.89 2.64
C MET A 298 -7.85 19.95 3.76
N ASP A 299 -8.52 21.11 3.60
CA ASP A 299 -8.61 22.15 4.63
C ASP A 299 -9.49 21.75 5.82
N LEU A 300 -10.24 20.64 5.75
CA LEU A 300 -10.92 20.06 6.92
C LEU A 300 -9.93 19.45 7.92
N LEU A 301 -8.67 19.20 7.54
CA LEU A 301 -7.65 18.73 8.48
C LEU A 301 -7.31 19.78 9.55
N ALA A 302 -7.14 19.32 10.78
CA ALA A 302 -6.47 20.10 11.82
C ALA A 302 -5.08 20.58 11.33
N PRO A 303 -4.66 21.82 11.64
CA PRO A 303 -5.31 22.79 12.54
C PRO A 303 -6.32 23.73 11.86
N ARG A 304 -6.67 23.53 10.57
CA ARG A 304 -7.60 24.42 9.84
C ARG A 304 -9.07 24.03 10.02
N GLY A 305 -9.36 22.73 10.02
CA GLY A 305 -10.71 22.19 10.20
C GLY A 305 -10.82 21.14 11.32
N PRO A 306 -11.99 20.49 11.44
CA PRO A 306 -12.33 19.61 12.57
C PRO A 306 -11.73 18.20 12.49
N VAL A 307 -11.21 17.76 11.34
CA VAL A 307 -10.72 16.39 11.15
C VAL A 307 -9.31 16.26 11.72
N TYR A 308 -9.20 15.59 12.87
CA TYR A 308 -7.91 15.42 13.54
C TYR A 308 -6.99 14.42 12.82
N GLN A 309 -5.80 14.91 12.43
CA GLN A 309 -4.63 14.12 12.08
C GLN A 309 -3.38 14.84 12.61
N ALA A 310 -2.49 14.07 13.24
CA ALA A 310 -1.15 14.47 13.63
C ALA A 310 -0.24 13.22 13.60
N GLY A 311 1.08 13.41 13.53
CA GLY A 311 2.06 12.35 13.62
C GLY A 311 3.45 12.91 13.95
N THR A 312 4.09 12.39 15.01
CA THR A 312 5.34 12.95 15.56
C THR A 312 6.53 12.93 14.59
N LEU A 313 6.50 12.02 13.61
CA LEU A 313 7.55 11.83 12.60
C LEU A 313 7.07 12.17 11.17
N SER A 314 5.84 12.68 11.02
CA SER A 314 5.36 13.22 9.75
C SER A 314 6.24 14.38 9.30
N GLY A 315 6.63 14.40 8.03
CA GLY A 315 7.49 15.47 7.49
C GLY A 315 8.96 15.44 7.96
N ASN A 316 9.44 14.36 8.59
CA ASN A 316 10.82 14.31 9.11
C ASN A 316 11.89 14.67 8.05
N PRO A 317 12.97 15.37 8.43
CA PRO A 317 13.91 16.00 7.48
C PRO A 317 14.70 14.99 6.64
N VAL A 318 14.86 13.75 7.12
CA VAL A 318 15.65 12.72 6.43
C VAL A 318 14.83 12.03 5.34
N ALA A 319 13.58 11.63 5.66
CA ALA A 319 12.68 11.03 4.66
C ALA A 319 12.21 12.04 3.61
N THR A 320 12.00 13.31 3.98
CA THR A 320 11.66 14.37 3.02
C THR A 320 12.83 14.68 2.08
N ALA A 321 14.07 14.70 2.57
CA ALA A 321 15.26 14.86 1.73
C ALA A 321 15.45 13.67 0.76
N ALA A 322 15.24 12.43 1.23
CA ALA A 322 15.28 11.24 0.38
C ALA A 322 14.22 11.29 -0.72
N GLY A 323 12.95 11.53 -0.34
CA GLY A 323 11.83 11.64 -1.27
C GLY A 323 12.03 12.74 -2.33
N LEU A 324 12.47 13.92 -1.92
CA LEU A 324 12.72 15.05 -2.81
C LEU A 324 13.87 14.77 -3.79
N ALA A 325 14.95 14.16 -3.33
CA ALA A 325 16.06 13.73 -4.19
C ALA A 325 15.62 12.62 -5.17
N THR A 326 14.79 11.67 -4.72
CA THR A 326 14.23 10.61 -5.56
C THR A 326 13.30 11.16 -6.64
N LEU A 327 12.36 12.06 -6.30
CA LEU A 327 11.48 12.65 -7.30
C LEU A 327 12.26 13.51 -8.30
N ARG A 328 13.14 14.42 -7.83
CA ARG A 328 13.96 15.28 -8.71
C ARG A 328 14.87 14.51 -9.67
N ALA A 329 15.28 13.29 -9.31
CA ALA A 329 16.05 12.39 -10.19
C ALA A 329 15.17 11.37 -10.96
N ALA A 330 13.87 11.30 -10.70
CA ALA A 330 12.91 10.50 -11.47
C ALA A 330 12.36 11.34 -12.64
N ASP A 331 13.18 11.46 -13.69
CA ASP A 331 12.88 12.18 -14.93
C ASP A 331 12.27 11.27 -16.03
N THR A 332 12.12 11.81 -17.24
CA THR A 332 11.55 11.09 -18.38
C THR A 332 12.40 9.89 -18.82
N GLU A 333 13.73 9.97 -18.73
CA GLU A 333 14.61 8.87 -19.16
C GLU A 333 14.51 7.70 -18.18
N VAL A 334 14.38 7.99 -16.87
CA VAL A 334 14.07 7.00 -15.83
C VAL A 334 12.77 6.23 -16.13
N TYR A 335 11.67 6.92 -16.45
CA TYR A 335 10.41 6.23 -16.75
C TYR A 335 10.47 5.41 -18.04
N VAL A 336 11.04 5.97 -19.12
CA VAL A 336 11.21 5.26 -20.40
C VAL A 336 12.07 3.99 -20.23
N HIS A 337 13.15 4.05 -19.45
CA HIS A 337 13.99 2.89 -19.16
C HIS A 337 13.22 1.82 -18.36
N VAL A 338 12.52 2.22 -17.30
CA VAL A 338 11.76 1.31 -16.43
C VAL A 338 10.62 0.61 -17.19
N ASP A 339 9.88 1.33 -18.04
CA ASP A 339 8.85 0.74 -18.89
C ASP A 339 9.44 -0.20 -19.95
N ALA A 340 10.54 0.17 -20.60
CA ALA A 340 11.20 -0.66 -21.61
C ALA A 340 11.76 -1.97 -21.01
N ALA A 341 12.41 -1.88 -19.85
CA ALA A 341 12.97 -3.01 -19.12
C ALA A 341 11.87 -3.94 -18.58
N ALA A 342 10.79 -3.38 -18.01
CA ALA A 342 9.62 -4.16 -17.61
C ALA A 342 8.94 -4.86 -18.81
N ALA A 343 8.79 -4.17 -19.95
CA ALA A 343 8.25 -4.77 -21.16
C ALA A 343 9.16 -5.87 -21.74
N HIS A 344 10.49 -5.76 -21.58
CA HIS A 344 11.43 -6.81 -21.96
C HIS A 344 11.27 -8.06 -21.09
N LEU A 345 11.29 -7.91 -19.75
CA LEU A 345 11.11 -9.03 -18.83
C LEU A 345 9.75 -9.72 -19.00
N ARG A 346 8.67 -8.97 -19.24
CA ARG A 346 7.35 -9.56 -19.55
C ARG A 346 7.37 -10.46 -20.78
N ARG A 347 7.95 -10.00 -21.90
CA ARG A 347 8.05 -10.81 -23.13
C ARG A 347 8.88 -12.08 -22.91
N ALA A 348 10.02 -11.96 -22.22
CA ALA A 348 10.88 -13.09 -21.91
C ALA A 348 10.19 -14.11 -20.97
N LEU A 349 9.48 -13.63 -19.95
CA LEU A 349 8.70 -14.46 -19.02
C LEU A 349 7.60 -15.24 -19.74
N THR A 350 6.83 -14.56 -20.61
CA THR A 350 5.82 -15.21 -21.44
C THR A 350 6.43 -16.25 -22.38
N GLY A 351 7.55 -15.93 -23.05
CA GLY A 351 8.25 -16.86 -23.94
C GLY A 351 8.70 -18.13 -23.23
N ALA A 352 9.38 -17.99 -22.08
CA ALA A 352 9.89 -19.14 -21.32
C ALA A 352 8.77 -20.02 -20.75
N LEU A 353 7.67 -19.43 -20.27
CA LEU A 353 6.51 -20.18 -19.77
C LEU A 353 5.75 -20.88 -20.90
N ALA A 354 5.64 -20.27 -22.08
CA ALA A 354 5.06 -20.90 -23.27
C ALA A 354 5.94 -22.07 -23.79
N GLU A 355 7.27 -21.90 -23.84
CA GLU A 355 8.21 -22.97 -24.23
C GLU A 355 8.15 -24.16 -23.26
N ALA A 356 7.96 -23.91 -21.96
CA ALA A 356 7.74 -24.94 -20.96
C ALA A 356 6.32 -25.55 -20.94
N GLY A 357 5.41 -25.07 -21.80
CA GLY A 357 4.03 -25.56 -21.88
C GLY A 357 3.16 -25.21 -20.68
N VAL A 358 3.44 -24.10 -19.98
CA VAL A 358 2.68 -23.64 -18.81
C VAL A 358 1.56 -22.69 -19.25
N PRO A 359 0.27 -23.01 -19.05
CA PRO A 359 -0.82 -22.07 -19.26
C PRO A 359 -0.68 -20.89 -18.30
N HIS A 360 -0.62 -19.66 -18.82
CA HIS A 360 -0.38 -18.46 -18.02
C HIS A 360 -0.82 -17.18 -18.74
N ALA A 361 -0.97 -16.10 -17.99
CA ALA A 361 -0.94 -14.73 -18.50
C ALA A 361 0.01 -13.88 -17.66
N VAL A 362 0.76 -12.97 -18.31
CA VAL A 362 1.56 -11.94 -17.63
C VAL A 362 0.80 -10.62 -17.71
N GLN A 363 0.23 -10.20 -16.59
CA GLN A 363 -0.60 -8.99 -16.49
C GLN A 363 0.24 -7.78 -16.08
N TRP A 364 -0.16 -6.57 -16.48
CA TRP A 364 0.61 -5.35 -16.19
C TRP A 364 -0.23 -4.09 -16.01
N ALA A 365 0.36 -3.12 -15.31
CA ALA A 365 -0.14 -1.77 -15.09
C ALA A 365 1.05 -0.80 -15.19
N GLY A 366 1.23 -0.17 -16.35
CA GLY A 366 2.48 0.53 -16.70
C GLY A 366 3.67 -0.43 -16.60
N SER A 367 4.67 -0.07 -15.81
CA SER A 367 5.85 -0.90 -15.55
C SER A 367 5.65 -2.01 -14.50
N LEU A 368 4.54 -2.03 -13.76
CA LEU A 368 4.25 -3.08 -12.76
C LEU A 368 3.71 -4.32 -13.48
N PHE A 369 4.14 -5.52 -13.10
CA PHE A 369 3.61 -6.76 -13.68
C PHE A 369 3.60 -7.95 -12.72
N SER A 370 2.81 -8.97 -13.01
CA SER A 370 2.89 -10.28 -12.34
C SER A 370 2.43 -11.40 -13.29
N VAL A 371 2.66 -12.65 -12.92
CA VAL A 371 2.17 -13.83 -13.64
C VAL A 371 0.96 -14.43 -12.92
N VAL A 372 -0.03 -14.90 -13.69
CA VAL A 372 -1.17 -15.68 -13.23
C VAL A 372 -1.22 -16.98 -14.04
N PHE A 373 -1.37 -18.13 -13.39
CA PHE A 373 -1.28 -19.45 -14.02
C PHE A 373 -2.64 -20.12 -14.25
N GLY A 374 -2.70 -21.02 -15.23
CA GLY A 374 -3.86 -21.86 -15.57
C GLY A 374 -4.57 -21.47 -16.87
N GLU A 375 -5.33 -22.41 -17.42
CA GLU A 375 -5.94 -22.31 -18.76
C GLU A 375 -6.89 -21.11 -18.90
N GLU A 376 -7.67 -20.80 -17.86
CA GLU A 376 -8.56 -19.64 -17.87
C GLU A 376 -7.77 -18.32 -17.82
N ALA A 377 -6.68 -18.28 -17.05
CA ALA A 377 -5.79 -17.11 -17.02
C ALA A 377 -5.16 -16.89 -18.40
N ALA A 378 -4.67 -17.95 -19.05
CA ALA A 378 -4.12 -17.90 -20.41
C ALA A 378 -5.14 -17.42 -21.46
N THR A 379 -6.41 -17.81 -21.30
CA THR A 379 -7.48 -17.46 -22.25
C THR A 379 -7.99 -16.02 -22.12
N ARG A 380 -8.14 -15.50 -20.89
CA ARG A 380 -8.88 -14.23 -20.67
C ARG A 380 -8.31 -13.27 -19.63
N GLY A 381 -7.21 -13.64 -18.97
CA GLY A 381 -6.65 -12.94 -17.81
C GLY A 381 -7.52 -13.03 -16.54
N ALA A 382 -6.90 -12.69 -15.41
CA ALA A 382 -7.61 -12.46 -14.15
C ALA A 382 -8.05 -11.00 -14.07
N ARG A 383 -9.36 -10.77 -14.10
CA ARG A 383 -9.98 -9.43 -14.18
C ARG A 383 -10.45 -8.91 -12.82
N ASP A 384 -10.47 -9.78 -11.82
CA ASP A 384 -11.03 -9.60 -10.50
C ASP A 384 -10.33 -10.55 -9.52
N TYR A 385 -10.53 -10.37 -8.22
CA TYR A 385 -9.86 -11.17 -7.20
C TYR A 385 -10.24 -12.66 -7.22
N ALA A 386 -11.47 -13.02 -7.59
CA ALA A 386 -11.90 -14.42 -7.63
C ALA A 386 -11.19 -15.17 -8.76
N ALA A 387 -10.98 -14.53 -9.91
CA ALA A 387 -10.18 -15.07 -11.01
C ALA A 387 -8.69 -15.22 -10.65
N VAL A 388 -8.14 -14.39 -9.75
CA VAL A 388 -6.78 -14.58 -9.20
C VAL A 388 -6.77 -15.77 -8.24
N GLN A 389 -7.73 -15.86 -7.31
CA GLN A 389 -7.82 -16.97 -6.35
C GLN A 389 -8.00 -18.34 -7.02
N ALA A 390 -8.74 -18.40 -8.14
CA ALA A 390 -8.95 -19.60 -8.93
C ALA A 390 -7.73 -20.02 -9.80
N SER A 391 -6.68 -19.22 -9.86
CA SER A 391 -5.48 -19.51 -10.67
C SER A 391 -4.64 -20.66 -10.11
N GLU A 392 -3.80 -21.26 -10.96
CA GLU A 392 -2.85 -22.34 -10.59
C GLU A 392 -1.62 -21.80 -9.82
N HIS A 393 -1.84 -20.91 -8.85
CA HIS A 393 -0.80 -20.23 -8.06
C HIS A 393 0.09 -21.18 -7.25
N TRP A 394 -0.31 -22.44 -7.06
CA TRP A 394 0.55 -23.51 -6.51
C TRP A 394 1.83 -23.75 -7.35
N ARG A 395 1.84 -23.41 -8.65
CA ARG A 395 3.05 -23.40 -9.49
C ARG A 395 4.08 -22.36 -9.06
N TYR A 396 3.67 -21.30 -8.36
CA TYR A 396 4.52 -20.15 -8.07
C TYR A 396 5.64 -20.46 -7.06
N GLY A 397 5.43 -21.34 -6.09
CA GLY A 397 6.45 -21.73 -5.10
C GLY A 397 7.71 -22.33 -5.75
N PRO A 398 7.59 -23.43 -6.52
CA PRO A 398 8.71 -24.01 -7.27
C PRO A 398 9.35 -23.04 -8.28
N PHE A 399 8.54 -22.26 -8.99
CA PHE A 399 9.00 -21.21 -9.90
C PHE A 399 9.86 -20.15 -9.18
N PHE A 400 9.40 -19.66 -8.03
CA PHE A 400 10.10 -18.68 -7.20
C PHE A 400 11.44 -19.21 -6.68
N HIS A 401 11.49 -20.44 -6.14
CA HIS A 401 12.75 -21.01 -5.64
C HIS A 401 13.76 -21.25 -6.76
N ALA A 402 13.32 -21.67 -7.95
CA ALA A 402 14.19 -21.80 -9.12
C ALA A 402 14.79 -20.45 -9.57
N LEU A 403 14.05 -19.34 -9.48
CA LEU A 403 14.60 -17.99 -9.67
C LEU A 403 15.60 -17.63 -8.56
N LEU A 404 15.24 -17.89 -7.30
CA LEU A 404 16.08 -17.59 -6.13
C LEU A 404 17.42 -18.35 -6.19
N ASP A 405 17.41 -19.60 -6.64
CA ASP A 405 18.58 -20.48 -6.81
C ASP A 405 19.41 -20.15 -8.07
N ALA A 406 18.82 -19.53 -9.09
CA ALA A 406 19.56 -18.84 -10.16
C ALA A 406 20.13 -17.47 -9.72
N GLY A 407 19.63 -16.91 -8.62
CA GLY A 407 20.06 -15.62 -8.07
C GLY A 407 19.23 -14.45 -8.60
N VAL A 408 17.91 -14.62 -8.63
CA VAL A 408 16.91 -13.60 -8.93
C VAL A 408 15.91 -13.56 -7.77
N SER A 409 15.80 -12.41 -7.12
CA SER A 409 14.89 -12.15 -6.01
C SER A 409 13.57 -11.60 -6.57
N ALA A 410 12.67 -12.50 -6.97
CA ALA A 410 11.28 -12.17 -7.27
C ALA A 410 10.47 -11.94 -5.96
N PRO A 411 9.26 -11.36 -6.02
CA PRO A 411 8.36 -11.32 -4.87
C PRO A 411 8.01 -12.73 -4.35
N PRO A 412 8.12 -13.04 -3.04
CA PRO A 412 7.78 -14.33 -2.43
C PRO A 412 6.26 -14.58 -2.29
N SER A 413 5.48 -14.21 -3.30
CA SER A 413 4.03 -14.45 -3.40
C SER A 413 3.57 -14.28 -4.84
N ALA A 414 2.63 -15.12 -5.30
CA ALA A 414 1.94 -14.93 -6.59
C ALA A 414 1.04 -13.68 -6.62
N PHE A 415 0.64 -13.20 -5.43
CA PHE A 415 -0.28 -12.07 -5.25
C PHE A 415 0.45 -10.71 -5.16
N GLU A 416 1.71 -10.62 -5.61
CA GLU A 416 2.53 -9.42 -5.48
C GLU A 416 3.08 -8.97 -6.84
N ALA A 417 3.11 -7.65 -7.07
CA ALA A 417 3.69 -7.07 -8.27
C ALA A 417 5.23 -7.14 -8.28
N TRP A 418 5.79 -7.26 -9.47
CA TRP A 418 7.23 -7.24 -9.73
C TRP A 418 7.67 -5.81 -10.07
N PHE A 419 8.83 -5.41 -9.56
CA PHE A 419 9.33 -4.04 -9.63
C PHE A 419 10.67 -3.96 -10.34
N VAL A 420 10.69 -3.28 -11.49
CA VAL A 420 11.92 -2.86 -12.17
C VAL A 420 12.32 -1.45 -11.70
N SER A 421 13.59 -1.11 -11.91
CA SER A 421 14.21 0.18 -11.55
C SER A 421 15.08 0.73 -12.68
N ALA A 422 15.39 2.03 -12.65
CA ALA A 422 16.31 2.69 -13.59
C ALA A 422 17.72 2.09 -13.60
N SER A 423 18.09 1.35 -12.56
CA SER A 423 19.39 0.67 -12.43
C SER A 423 19.43 -0.74 -13.02
N HIS A 424 18.33 -1.28 -13.56
CA HIS A 424 18.34 -2.57 -14.25
C HIS A 424 18.94 -2.41 -15.65
N ASP A 425 20.25 -2.62 -15.76
CA ASP A 425 20.98 -2.63 -17.03
C ASP A 425 20.81 -3.96 -17.80
N GLU A 426 21.38 -4.04 -19.00
CA GLU A 426 21.34 -5.24 -19.86
C GLU A 426 21.88 -6.48 -19.12
N ALA A 427 22.93 -6.35 -18.30
CA ALA A 427 23.51 -7.47 -17.56
C ALA A 427 22.60 -7.98 -16.42
N ALA A 428 21.89 -7.08 -15.74
CA ALA A 428 20.86 -7.45 -14.76
C ALA A 428 19.66 -8.12 -15.44
N LEU A 429 19.21 -7.61 -16.59
CA LEU A 429 18.10 -8.19 -17.36
C LEU A 429 18.47 -9.56 -17.94
N ASP A 430 19.64 -9.72 -18.56
CA ASP A 430 20.14 -11.00 -19.08
C ASP A 430 20.24 -12.06 -17.98
N ARG A 431 20.66 -11.67 -16.77
CA ARG A 431 20.71 -12.58 -15.62
C ARG A 431 19.32 -13.04 -15.16
N VAL A 432 18.28 -12.18 -15.27
CA VAL A 432 16.89 -12.60 -15.07
C VAL A 432 16.45 -13.54 -16.19
N ILE A 433 16.69 -13.16 -17.44
CA ILE A 433 16.25 -13.93 -18.63
C ILE A 433 16.87 -15.33 -18.64
N ALA A 434 18.15 -15.47 -18.29
CA ALA A 434 18.85 -16.76 -18.18
C ALA A 434 18.28 -17.69 -17.09
N ALA A 435 17.61 -17.15 -16.07
CA ALA A 435 16.96 -17.93 -15.01
C ALA A 435 15.58 -18.48 -15.44
N LEU A 436 14.89 -17.78 -16.35
CA LEU A 436 13.50 -18.07 -16.72
C LEU A 436 13.27 -19.51 -17.22
N PRO A 437 14.12 -20.14 -18.06
CA PRO A 437 13.87 -21.51 -18.53
C PRO A 437 13.91 -22.55 -17.41
N ALA A 438 14.68 -22.32 -16.33
CA ALA A 438 14.70 -23.19 -15.16
C ALA A 438 13.43 -23.00 -14.30
N ALA A 439 13.03 -21.76 -14.07
CA ALA A 439 11.82 -21.43 -13.33
C ALA A 439 10.54 -21.90 -14.05
N ALA A 440 10.48 -21.74 -15.37
CA ALA A 440 9.36 -22.18 -16.19
C ALA A 440 9.19 -23.71 -16.17
N ARG A 441 10.29 -24.48 -16.21
CA ARG A 441 10.23 -25.93 -15.97
C ARG A 441 9.77 -26.28 -14.56
N ALA A 442 10.25 -25.57 -13.53
CA ALA A 442 9.77 -25.78 -12.17
C ALA A 442 8.26 -25.48 -12.01
N ALA A 443 7.73 -24.49 -12.74
CA ALA A 443 6.28 -24.23 -12.82
C ALA A 443 5.52 -25.36 -13.57
N ALA A 444 6.10 -25.94 -14.62
CA ALA A 444 5.50 -27.03 -15.39
C ALA A 444 5.48 -28.36 -14.61
N GLU A 445 6.59 -28.69 -13.95
CA GLU A 445 6.83 -29.91 -13.16
C GLU A 445 6.17 -29.89 -11.77
N ALA A 446 5.74 -28.71 -11.31
CA ALA A 446 4.94 -28.57 -10.09
C ALA A 446 3.66 -29.42 -10.17
N GLN A 447 3.18 -29.86 -9.00
CA GLN A 447 1.96 -30.65 -8.89
C GLN A 447 0.90 -29.84 -8.14
N ALA A 448 -0.34 -29.92 -8.60
CA ALA A 448 -1.49 -29.42 -7.85
C ALA A 448 -1.56 -30.13 -6.49
N PRO A 449 -1.97 -29.46 -5.40
CA PRO A 449 -2.33 -30.12 -4.16
C PRO A 449 -3.35 -31.23 -4.43
N GLN A 450 -3.13 -32.40 -3.83
CA GLN A 450 -4.13 -33.48 -3.89
C GLN A 450 -5.28 -33.12 -2.93
N ASP A 451 -6.51 -33.46 -3.29
CA ASP A 451 -7.73 -33.17 -2.51
C ASP A 451 -7.84 -34.01 -1.21
N GLU A 452 -6.86 -33.88 -0.30
CA GLU A 452 -6.98 -34.35 1.08
C GLU A 452 -7.91 -33.41 1.89
N ALA A 453 -9.22 -33.55 1.62
CA ALA A 453 -10.34 -32.88 2.27
C ALA A 453 -10.39 -31.33 2.13
N ALA A 454 -11.55 -30.83 1.71
CA ALA A 454 -11.82 -29.40 1.55
C ALA A 454 -11.94 -28.67 2.90
N SER A 455 -10.80 -28.47 3.58
CA SER A 455 -10.69 -27.75 4.86
C SER A 455 -9.30 -27.11 5.07
N THR A 456 -8.63 -26.67 4.00
CA THR A 456 -7.45 -25.80 4.11
C THR A 456 -7.68 -24.51 3.32
N THR A 457 -8.21 -23.49 4.00
CA THR A 457 -8.30 -22.13 3.45
C THR A 457 -6.88 -21.63 3.13
N ILE A 458 -6.61 -21.33 1.86
CA ILE A 458 -5.30 -20.83 1.43
C ILE A 458 -5.06 -19.48 2.09
N ALA A 459 -4.06 -19.43 2.98
CA ALA A 459 -3.83 -18.30 3.85
C ALA A 459 -3.22 -17.12 3.07
N VAL A 460 -4.08 -16.16 2.68
CA VAL A 460 -3.67 -14.77 2.50
C VAL A 460 -2.88 -14.35 3.75
N ALA A 461 -1.72 -13.70 3.54
CA ALA A 461 -0.60 -13.72 4.48
C ALA A 461 -0.94 -13.28 5.93
N GLY A 462 -1.31 -14.27 6.76
CA GLY A 462 -1.43 -14.17 8.20
C GLY A 462 -2.71 -13.55 8.73
N LEU A 463 -3.82 -14.31 8.73
CA LEU A 463 -4.91 -14.23 9.74
C LEU A 463 -5.86 -15.44 9.60
N ALA A 464 -5.58 -16.50 10.34
CA ALA A 464 -6.47 -17.66 10.49
C ALA A 464 -6.77 -17.88 11.98
N THR A 465 -8.06 -17.87 12.34
CA THR A 465 -8.52 -18.06 13.71
C THR A 465 -8.84 -19.53 13.98
N GLY A 466 -8.13 -20.14 14.94
CA GLY A 466 -8.57 -21.41 15.51
C GLY A 466 -9.74 -21.21 16.47
N ALA A 467 -10.80 -21.99 16.29
CA ALA A 467 -11.92 -22.11 17.21
C ALA A 467 -12.25 -23.60 17.34
N ASP A 468 -12.07 -24.17 18.53
CA ASP A 468 -12.51 -25.53 18.84
C ASP A 468 -13.96 -25.49 19.31
N ASP A 469 -14.87 -26.17 18.60
CA ASP A 469 -16.26 -26.31 19.01
C ASP A 469 -16.40 -27.28 20.21
N ALA A 470 -17.05 -26.81 21.27
CA ALA A 470 -17.45 -27.64 22.41
C ALA A 470 -18.95 -27.95 22.33
N GLU A 471 -19.30 -29.17 21.90
CA GLU A 471 -20.70 -29.59 21.72
C GLU A 471 -21.52 -29.52 23.01
N GLY A 472 -22.57 -28.68 23.02
CA GLY A 472 -23.59 -28.63 24.05
C GLY A 472 -24.93 -29.15 23.53
N THR A 473 -25.18 -30.45 23.66
CA THR A 473 -26.35 -31.12 23.04
C THR A 473 -27.69 -30.78 23.72
N ALA A 474 -28.65 -30.26 22.96
CA ALA A 474 -30.08 -30.32 23.26
C ALA A 474 -30.91 -30.21 21.97
N ALA A 475 -31.90 -31.10 21.79
CA ALA A 475 -32.88 -31.05 20.71
C ALA A 475 -34.23 -31.62 21.20
N ASP A 476 -35.33 -31.01 20.73
CA ASP A 476 -36.75 -31.42 20.70
C ASP A 476 -37.30 -32.27 21.87
N ASP A 477 -38.37 -31.84 22.56
CA ASP A 477 -39.73 -31.94 21.99
C ASP A 477 -40.75 -30.96 22.64
N ALA A 478 -41.96 -30.87 22.07
CA ALA A 478 -43.04 -29.97 22.52
C ALA A 478 -44.44 -30.61 22.34
N PRO A 479 -45.58 -29.97 22.71
CA PRO A 479 -45.84 -28.95 23.75
C PRO A 479 -46.90 -29.44 24.79
N GLY A 480 -47.16 -28.66 25.85
CA GLY A 480 -48.26 -28.92 26.81
C GLY A 480 -48.63 -27.71 27.68
N ASP A 481 -49.93 -27.52 27.90
CA ASP A 481 -50.58 -26.39 28.62
C ASP A 481 -51.50 -26.96 29.73
N PRO A 482 -52.04 -26.17 30.68
CA PRO A 482 -51.41 -25.54 31.84
C PRO A 482 -51.91 -26.16 33.18
N ASP A 483 -51.61 -25.54 34.33
CA ASP A 483 -52.58 -25.06 35.36
C ASP A 483 -51.92 -24.89 36.76
N VAL A 484 -52.55 -24.07 37.63
CA VAL A 484 -52.24 -23.81 39.07
C VAL A 484 -50.90 -23.08 39.29
N GLY A 485 -50.78 -21.94 39.99
CA GLY A 485 -51.37 -21.55 41.28
C GLY A 485 -50.38 -21.91 42.41
N THR A 486 -50.06 -21.08 43.41
CA THR A 486 -50.68 -19.85 43.93
C THR A 486 -49.63 -18.95 44.64
N GLU A 487 -50.03 -17.72 44.99
CA GLU A 487 -49.88 -17.01 46.30
C GLU A 487 -48.80 -17.50 47.31
N VAL A 488 -48.10 -16.66 48.10
CA VAL A 488 -48.25 -15.23 48.50
C VAL A 488 -46.92 -14.66 49.07
N ASP A 489 -46.85 -13.32 49.23
CA ASP A 489 -46.29 -12.50 50.35
C ASP A 489 -45.05 -12.92 51.19
N ALA A 490 -44.28 -12.03 51.86
CA ALA A 490 -44.00 -10.58 51.75
C ALA A 490 -42.94 -10.20 52.83
N ASP A 491 -42.33 -9.00 52.71
CA ASP A 491 -41.70 -8.18 53.76
C ASP A 491 -40.48 -8.70 54.60
N GLY A 492 -39.73 -7.74 55.19
CA GLY A 492 -38.78 -7.94 56.31
C GLY A 492 -37.39 -8.49 55.94
N ALA A 493 -36.33 -7.73 55.62
CA ALA A 493 -35.78 -6.48 56.17
C ALA A 493 -34.95 -6.62 57.48
N ALA A 494 -33.76 -5.98 57.47
CA ALA A 494 -32.87 -5.60 58.58
C ALA A 494 -31.96 -6.66 59.27
N ASP A 495 -30.65 -6.48 59.02
CA ASP A 495 -29.57 -6.22 60.00
C ASP A 495 -29.01 -7.26 60.99
N ALA A 496 -27.68 -7.46 60.81
CA ALA A 496 -26.61 -7.37 61.82
C ALA A 496 -26.04 -8.62 62.56
N ASP A 497 -24.71 -8.55 62.71
CA ASP A 497 -23.80 -9.10 63.73
C ASP A 497 -23.78 -10.60 64.11
N GLY A 498 -22.58 -11.22 63.93
CA GLY A 498 -21.76 -11.46 65.14
C GLY A 498 -21.11 -12.84 65.37
N THR A 499 -19.81 -12.95 65.05
CA THR A 499 -18.75 -13.66 65.84
C THR A 499 -18.75 -15.20 66.00
N GLY A 500 -17.58 -15.77 66.38
CA GLY A 500 -17.33 -17.18 66.73
C GLY A 500 -16.54 -17.97 65.68
N GLU A 501 -15.20 -17.92 65.61
CA GLU A 501 -14.17 -18.57 66.46
C GLU A 501 -13.96 -20.09 66.24
N GLY A 502 -12.68 -20.52 66.09
CA GLY A 502 -12.29 -21.93 66.03
C GLY A 502 -10.86 -22.22 65.48
N GLY A 503 -9.84 -22.21 66.35
CA GLY A 503 -8.51 -22.83 66.13
C GLY A 503 -8.34 -24.11 66.99
N PRO A 504 -7.13 -24.56 67.42
CA PRO A 504 -5.73 -24.18 67.10
C PRO A 504 -5.11 -25.20 66.09
N ASP A 505 -3.82 -25.55 65.94
CA ASP A 505 -2.47 -25.27 66.51
C ASP A 505 -1.42 -25.57 65.39
N ALA A 506 -0.07 -25.58 65.44
CA ALA A 506 1.03 -25.41 66.42
C ALA A 506 2.27 -24.88 65.61
N THR A 507 3.21 -24.05 66.07
CA THR A 507 4.24 -24.14 67.16
C THR A 507 5.23 -25.31 66.96
N VAL A 508 6.57 -25.20 67.01
CA VAL A 508 7.58 -24.42 67.80
C VAL A 508 8.94 -24.40 67.01
N THR A 509 9.91 -23.45 67.01
CA THR A 509 10.13 -21.99 67.28
C THR A 509 11.33 -21.53 66.39
N ASP A 510 12.34 -20.66 66.61
CA ASP A 510 12.89 -19.83 67.72
C ASP A 510 13.85 -18.69 67.20
N GLY A 511 14.59 -17.98 68.07
CA GLY A 511 15.47 -16.80 67.76
C GLY A 511 16.98 -17.02 68.00
N PRO A 512 17.81 -16.02 68.44
CA PRO A 512 17.56 -14.61 68.85
C PRO A 512 18.17 -13.53 67.88
N LEU A 513 17.74 -12.26 67.75
CA LEU A 513 17.44 -11.10 68.65
C LEU A 513 18.64 -10.18 69.04
N ASP A 514 18.64 -8.93 68.54
CA ASP A 514 19.02 -7.64 69.19
C ASP A 514 18.86 -6.48 68.16
N GLY A 515 18.55 -5.20 68.46
CA GLY A 515 18.07 -4.57 69.71
C GLY A 515 17.89 -3.03 69.59
N ALA A 516 16.76 -2.50 70.10
CA ALA A 516 16.44 -1.11 70.54
C ALA A 516 16.60 0.17 69.64
N ALA A 517 15.79 1.19 69.96
CA ALA A 517 15.78 2.59 69.45
C ALA A 517 16.19 3.58 70.60
N PRO A 518 15.95 4.94 70.66
CA PRO A 518 15.09 5.83 69.84
C PRO A 518 15.55 7.30 69.53
N VAL A 519 14.81 7.96 68.61
CA VAL A 519 14.37 9.40 68.54
C VAL A 519 15.32 10.58 68.87
N ALA A 520 15.53 11.46 67.88
CA ALA A 520 15.51 12.93 68.00
C ALA A 520 15.33 13.63 66.62
N ASP A 521 14.76 14.84 66.62
CA ASP A 521 14.39 15.73 65.47
C ASP A 521 14.70 17.19 65.91
N PRO A 522 14.84 18.25 65.06
CA PRO A 522 14.75 18.36 63.59
C PRO A 522 16.00 18.94 62.88
N GLY A 523 15.97 18.99 61.54
CA GLY A 523 16.98 19.76 60.77
C GLY A 523 16.82 19.77 59.24
N ASP A 524 15.96 20.65 58.71
CA ASP A 524 16.03 21.34 57.41
C ASP A 524 16.58 20.61 56.15
N THR A 525 15.73 20.41 55.14
CA THR A 525 16.18 20.43 53.73
C THR A 525 15.02 20.68 52.77
N ALA A 526 15.12 21.73 51.96
CA ALA A 526 14.13 22.04 50.91
C ALA A 526 14.37 21.23 49.62
N HIS A 527 13.30 20.67 49.05
CA HIS A 527 13.28 20.17 47.66
C HIS A 527 11.99 20.62 46.95
N HIS A 528 12.10 20.82 45.63
CA HIS A 528 11.09 21.49 44.82
C HIS A 528 9.82 20.68 44.58
N GLU A 529 8.70 21.39 44.52
CA GLU A 529 7.40 20.89 44.08
C GLU A 529 7.38 20.53 42.58
N VAL A 530 6.61 19.51 42.22
CA VAL A 530 6.06 19.33 40.87
C VAL A 530 4.54 19.22 41.01
N PRO A 531 3.78 20.32 40.83
CA PRO A 531 2.33 20.29 40.94
C PRO A 531 1.69 19.75 39.66
N ALA A 532 0.62 18.95 39.81
CA ALA A 532 -0.15 18.41 38.70
C ALA A 532 -0.93 19.52 37.96
N ALA A 533 -1.08 19.38 36.64
CA ALA A 533 -1.84 20.30 35.82
C ALA A 533 -3.35 20.13 36.01
N ALA A 534 -4.04 21.17 36.48
CA ALA A 534 -5.50 21.21 36.57
C ALA A 534 -6.05 22.61 36.27
N ALA A 535 -7.20 22.64 35.59
CA ALA A 535 -8.11 23.78 35.41
C ALA A 535 -7.54 25.11 34.88
N PHE A 536 -7.66 25.34 33.57
CA PHE A 536 -8.16 26.62 33.04
C PHE A 536 -8.72 26.48 31.62
N PHE A 537 -10.06 26.46 31.49
CA PHE A 537 -10.81 27.25 30.50
C PHE A 537 -12.33 26.98 30.62
N SER A 538 -13.01 27.84 31.38
CA SER A 538 -14.47 27.97 31.33
C SER A 538 -14.83 29.35 30.81
N ARG A 539 -15.51 29.44 29.65
CA ARG A 539 -16.21 30.65 29.20
C ARG A 539 -17.59 30.27 28.65
N PRO A 540 -18.63 31.09 28.90
CA PRO A 540 -20.01 30.72 28.62
C PRO A 540 -20.39 30.93 27.15
N SER A 541 -21.40 30.18 26.71
CA SER A 541 -21.99 30.24 25.37
C SER A 541 -22.66 31.59 25.09
N ALA A 542 -22.59 32.03 23.83
CA ALA A 542 -23.46 33.06 23.26
C ALA A 542 -24.39 32.41 22.21
N PRO A 543 -25.65 32.85 22.08
CA PRO A 543 -26.63 32.20 21.20
C PRO A 543 -26.41 32.55 19.71
N ALA A 544 -26.76 31.62 18.83
CA ALA A 544 -26.74 31.83 17.39
C ALA A 544 -27.95 32.66 16.91
N PRO A 545 -27.81 33.49 15.87
CA PRO A 545 -28.95 34.10 15.17
C PRO A 545 -29.70 33.08 14.31
N ALA A 546 -31.01 33.28 14.17
CA ALA A 546 -31.89 32.50 13.29
C ALA A 546 -31.83 33.02 11.83
N PRO A 547 -32.26 32.23 10.81
CA PRO A 547 -32.06 32.57 9.41
C PRO A 547 -33.04 33.63 8.88
N GLU A 548 -32.56 34.49 7.97
CA GLU A 548 -33.40 35.32 7.10
C GLU A 548 -33.66 34.66 5.75
N ALA A 549 -34.70 35.11 5.04
CA ALA A 549 -35.36 34.33 4.00
C ALA A 549 -34.93 34.66 2.55
N GLU A 550 -34.83 33.60 1.75
CA GLU A 550 -35.38 33.44 0.40
C GLU A 550 -35.49 34.70 -0.48
N GLN A 551 -34.58 34.82 -1.47
CA GLN A 551 -34.81 35.60 -2.68
C GLN A 551 -34.39 34.80 -3.93
N ALA A 552 -35.26 34.79 -4.94
CA ALA A 552 -35.09 34.03 -6.18
C ALA A 552 -34.23 34.79 -7.22
N PRO A 553 -33.58 34.09 -8.18
CA PRO A 553 -32.57 34.69 -9.05
C PRO A 553 -33.16 35.40 -10.29
N PRO A 554 -32.49 36.45 -10.80
CA PRO A 554 -32.85 37.08 -12.07
C PRO A 554 -32.13 36.47 -13.29
N ALA A 555 -32.95 36.01 -14.25
CA ALA A 555 -32.75 36.01 -15.71
C ALA A 555 -31.44 35.45 -16.34
N ALA A 556 -31.65 34.50 -17.26
CA ALA A 556 -30.65 34.01 -18.20
C ALA A 556 -30.16 35.07 -19.21
N TRP A 557 -28.99 34.80 -19.81
CA TRP A 557 -28.52 35.41 -21.06
C TRP A 557 -28.15 34.30 -22.06
N THR A 558 -28.40 34.56 -23.35
CA THR A 558 -28.24 33.61 -24.46
C THR A 558 -27.34 34.20 -25.54
N GLU A 559 -26.38 33.41 -26.04
CA GLU A 559 -25.64 33.60 -27.31
C GLU A 559 -24.78 34.90 -27.39
N GLU A 560 -23.67 35.00 -28.14
CA GLU A 560 -23.23 34.29 -29.36
C GLU A 560 -21.77 33.77 -29.26
N ALA A 561 -21.32 33.11 -30.33
CA ALA A 561 -19.97 32.52 -30.46
C ALA A 561 -19.06 33.31 -31.41
N SER A 562 -17.73 33.30 -31.17
CA SER A 562 -16.71 33.43 -32.23
C SER A 562 -15.27 33.26 -31.70
N SER A 563 -14.66 32.10 -31.93
CA SER A 563 -13.44 31.97 -32.74
C SER A 563 -13.05 30.48 -32.84
N ALA A 564 -12.48 30.07 -33.98
CA ALA A 564 -11.96 28.73 -34.18
C ALA A 564 -10.44 28.80 -34.40
N GLU A 565 -9.68 27.99 -33.68
CA GLU A 565 -8.29 27.65 -34.02
C GLU A 565 -8.17 26.14 -34.26
N THR A 566 -7.30 25.76 -35.19
CA THR A 566 -7.28 24.42 -35.78
C THR A 566 -6.29 23.51 -35.08
N THR A 567 -6.75 22.77 -34.07
CA THR A 567 -5.96 21.68 -33.48
C THR A 567 -6.00 20.45 -34.38
N THR A 568 -4.85 20.05 -34.92
CA THR A 568 -4.70 18.77 -35.64
C THR A 568 -4.86 17.61 -34.65
N VAL A 569 -5.97 16.90 -34.74
CA VAL A 569 -6.21 15.69 -33.94
C VAL A 569 -5.36 14.55 -34.48
N MET A 570 -4.44 14.05 -33.65
CA MET A 570 -3.88 12.71 -33.81
C MET A 570 -4.93 11.71 -33.29
N GLU A 571 -5.32 10.74 -34.10
CA GLU A 571 -6.31 9.73 -33.69
C GLU A 571 -5.73 8.82 -32.59
N PRO A 572 -6.50 8.47 -31.55
CA PRO A 572 -6.04 7.55 -30.51
C PRO A 572 -5.94 6.13 -31.09
N VAL A 573 -4.76 5.51 -30.92
CA VAL A 573 -4.51 4.14 -31.36
C VAL A 573 -5.42 3.16 -30.61
N ARG A 574 -6.31 2.46 -31.33
CA ARG A 574 -6.99 1.28 -30.78
C ARG A 574 -5.97 0.19 -30.49
N ILE A 575 -5.94 -0.29 -29.25
CA ILE A 575 -5.36 -1.58 -28.91
C ILE A 575 -6.49 -2.61 -28.97
N GLU A 576 -6.70 -3.21 -30.14
CA GLU A 576 -7.54 -4.39 -30.28
C GLU A 576 -6.70 -5.64 -30.02
N LEU A 577 -7.14 -6.48 -29.08
CA LEU A 577 -6.56 -7.79 -28.84
C LEU A 577 -7.11 -8.77 -29.88
N VAL A 578 -6.31 -9.07 -30.90
CA VAL A 578 -6.58 -10.10 -31.90
C VAL A 578 -5.61 -11.27 -31.64
N PRO A 579 -6.07 -12.53 -31.58
CA PRO A 579 -5.18 -13.68 -31.50
C PRO A 579 -4.57 -13.96 -32.89
N ASP A 580 -3.25 -14.23 -32.93
CA ASP A 580 -2.55 -14.59 -34.17
C ASP A 580 -2.95 -16.01 -34.62
N GLU A 581 -3.45 -16.16 -35.85
CA GLU A 581 -3.40 -17.43 -36.59
C GLU A 581 -2.06 -17.50 -37.38
N PRO A 582 -1.46 -18.70 -37.56
CA PRO A 582 -0.14 -18.81 -38.15
C PRO A 582 -0.17 -18.70 -39.69
N ASP A 583 0.49 -17.67 -40.24
CA ASP A 583 0.66 -17.48 -41.69
C ASP A 583 1.43 -18.65 -42.36
N GLU A 584 0.95 -19.09 -43.52
CA GLU A 584 1.62 -20.12 -44.33
C GLU A 584 2.85 -19.55 -45.06
N VAL A 585 3.99 -20.24 -44.99
CA VAL A 585 5.25 -19.84 -45.64
C VAL A 585 5.25 -20.19 -47.14
N PRO A 586 5.39 -19.21 -48.07
CA PRO A 586 5.65 -19.49 -49.48
C PRO A 586 7.11 -19.92 -49.69
N ALA A 587 7.34 -20.89 -50.58
CA ALA A 587 8.67 -21.47 -50.78
C ALA A 587 9.69 -20.54 -51.47
N GLU A 588 10.95 -20.60 -51.04
CA GLU A 588 12.08 -19.92 -51.69
C GLU A 588 12.48 -20.56 -53.03
N GLU A 589 12.67 -19.74 -54.07
CA GLU A 589 13.44 -20.15 -55.25
C GLU A 589 14.94 -19.87 -55.05
N THR A 590 15.78 -20.87 -55.33
CA THR A 590 17.23 -20.78 -55.08
C THR A 590 18.01 -20.01 -56.16
N HIS A 591 18.90 -19.11 -55.77
CA HIS A 591 20.12 -18.84 -56.56
C HIS A 591 21.32 -18.29 -55.75
N GLN A 592 22.47 -18.16 -56.41
CA GLN A 592 23.81 -18.28 -55.80
C GLN A 592 24.52 -16.94 -55.48
N PRO A 593 25.47 -16.93 -54.53
CA PRO A 593 26.16 -15.72 -54.06
C PRO A 593 27.38 -15.32 -54.90
N GLY A 594 27.67 -14.01 -55.01
CA GLY A 594 28.99 -13.51 -55.43
C GLY A 594 29.06 -12.04 -55.84
N THR A 595 30.20 -11.40 -55.49
CA THR A 595 30.66 -10.03 -55.84
C THR A 595 30.28 -8.92 -54.83
N PRO A 596 31.25 -8.12 -54.32
CA PRO A 596 31.03 -7.15 -53.23
C PRO A 596 30.60 -5.75 -53.70
N TRP A 597 29.95 -5.01 -52.79
CA TRP A 597 29.66 -3.57 -52.94
C TRP A 597 30.84 -2.68 -52.49
N PRO A 598 31.10 -1.54 -53.16
CA PRO A 598 32.14 -0.59 -52.75
C PRO A 598 31.63 0.50 -51.79
N ALA A 599 32.54 0.99 -50.95
CA ALA A 599 32.52 2.34 -50.36
C ALA A 599 33.48 3.26 -51.16
N PRO A 600 33.57 4.60 -50.95
CA PRO A 600 32.91 5.44 -49.93
C PRO A 600 32.30 6.76 -50.51
N SER A 601 31.72 7.62 -49.64
CA SER A 601 32.08 9.06 -49.58
C SER A 601 31.31 9.87 -48.51
N GLU A 602 32.08 10.55 -47.65
CA GLU A 602 31.92 11.91 -47.06
C GLU A 602 30.57 12.46 -46.54
N SER A 603 30.60 12.93 -45.29
CA SER A 603 29.53 13.66 -44.58
C SER A 603 29.46 15.15 -44.93
N PRO A 604 28.35 15.82 -44.57
CA PRO A 604 28.44 17.16 -44.00
C PRO A 604 27.64 17.34 -42.70
N GLU A 605 28.28 17.94 -41.69
CA GLU A 605 27.62 18.50 -40.49
C GLU A 605 27.17 19.97 -40.76
N PRO A 606 26.69 20.74 -39.76
CA PRO A 606 25.36 20.61 -39.17
C PRO A 606 24.55 21.92 -39.33
N ARG A 607 23.31 21.94 -38.84
CA ARG A 607 22.53 23.19 -38.67
C ARG A 607 22.23 23.44 -37.20
N THR A 608 22.39 24.69 -36.77
CA THR A 608 22.34 25.11 -35.37
C THR A 608 21.25 26.16 -35.10
N ALA A 609 21.02 26.39 -33.81
CA ALA A 609 20.36 27.56 -33.20
C ALA A 609 18.83 27.71 -33.37
N TRP A 610 18.13 27.38 -32.28
CA TRP A 610 17.21 28.33 -31.65
C TRP A 610 17.82 28.78 -30.31
N GLN A 611 17.64 30.05 -29.95
CA GLN A 611 18.19 30.64 -28.71
C GLN A 611 17.06 31.12 -27.81
N TRP A 612 17.19 30.87 -26.51
CA TRP A 612 16.33 31.44 -25.47
C TRP A 612 16.94 32.75 -24.94
N PRO A 613 16.14 33.80 -24.63
CA PRO A 613 16.68 35.07 -24.14
C PRO A 613 17.31 34.93 -22.73
N PRO A 614 18.37 35.71 -22.43
CA PRO A 614 19.09 35.63 -21.16
C PRO A 614 18.32 36.32 -20.02
N THR A 615 18.36 35.72 -18.83
CA THR A 615 17.91 36.35 -17.58
C THR A 615 18.95 37.37 -17.11
N GLY A 616 18.57 38.65 -17.03
CA GLY A 616 19.43 39.72 -16.53
C GLY A 616 19.51 39.71 -15.00
N ALA A 617 20.73 39.77 -14.45
CA ALA A 617 20.93 39.99 -13.02
C ALA A 617 20.71 41.47 -12.66
N GLY A 618 19.97 41.73 -11.59
CA GLY A 618 19.75 43.07 -11.03
C GLY A 618 19.65 43.03 -9.51
N THR A 619 20.51 43.78 -8.84
CA THR A 619 20.48 44.00 -7.38
C THR A 619 19.48 45.09 -6.99
N PRO A 620 18.99 45.13 -5.73
CA PRO A 620 17.73 45.77 -5.39
C PRO A 620 17.84 47.26 -5.08
N ASP A 621 16.72 48.00 -5.19
CA ASP A 621 16.32 48.93 -4.14
C ASP A 621 14.82 49.38 -4.18
N GLU A 622 14.37 49.87 -3.03
CA GLU A 622 13.23 50.77 -2.72
C GLU A 622 11.78 50.58 -3.22
N GLN A 623 10.90 50.32 -2.24
CA GLN A 623 9.63 51.03 -1.93
C GLN A 623 8.51 51.19 -3.01
N ARG A 624 7.43 50.41 -2.87
CA ARG A 624 6.14 50.91 -2.30
C ARG A 624 5.13 49.81 -1.99
#